data_AF-A0A2I0SAN8-F1
#
_entry.id   AF-A0A2I0SAN8-F1
#
_cell.length_a   1.000
_cell.length_b   1.000
_cell.length_c   1.000
_cell.angle_alpha   90.00
_cell.angle_beta   90.00
_cell.angle_gamma   90.00
#
_symmetry.space_group_name_H-M   'P 1'
#
loop_
_entity.id
_entity.type
_entity.pdbx_description
1 polymer ?
#
loop_
_entity_poly.entity_id
_entity_poly.type
_entity_poly.pdbx_seq_one_letter_code
_entity_poly.pdbx_strand_id
1 'polypeptide(L)' 'MLMRTDPFRELDRLAQQLMGPGTWSKPSAMPMDAYREGDEYVVAFDLPGVTADAIDIDVER' A
#
# COMPACT_ATOMS: atom_id res chain seq x y z
N MET A 1 30.71 7.89 -24.81
CA MET A 1 29.77 6.96 -24.15
C MET A 1 28.38 7.58 -24.28
N LEU A 2 27.59 7.20 -25.30
CA LEU A 2 26.25 7.75 -25.50
C LEU A 2 25.34 7.19 -24.40
N MET A 3 25.10 8.00 -23.37
CA MET A 3 24.04 7.77 -22.39
C MET A 3 22.72 7.90 -23.13
N ARG A 4 22.24 6.77 -23.67
CA ARG A 4 20.89 6.63 -24.20
C ARG A 4 19.95 6.66 -22.99
N THR A 5 19.64 7.86 -22.53
CA THR A 5 18.56 8.13 -21.59
C THR A 5 17.26 7.79 -22.29
N ASP A 6 16.80 6.54 -22.14
CA ASP A 6 15.53 6.10 -22.69
C ASP A 6 14.40 7.01 -22.16
N PRO A 7 13.72 7.78 -23.03
CA PRO A 7 12.74 8.79 -22.64
C PRO A 7 11.45 8.19 -22.06
N PHE A 8 11.35 6.86 -22.05
CA PHE A 8 10.21 6.11 -21.55
C PHE A 8 10.50 5.40 -20.23
N ARG A 9 11.68 5.55 -19.62
CA ARG A 9 12.00 4.88 -18.35
C ARG A 9 11.14 5.37 -17.18
N GLU A 10 10.75 6.64 -17.20
CA GLU A 10 9.80 7.18 -16.21
C GLU A 10 8.37 6.69 -16.46
N LEU A 11 7.97 6.57 -17.74
CA LEU A 11 6.69 6.00 -18.12
C LEU A 11 6.62 4.51 -17.74
N ASP A 12 7.72 3.78 -17.91
CA ASP A 12 7.86 2.38 -17.52
C ASP A 12 7.80 2.20 -16.00
N ARG A 13 8.36 3.12 -15.21
CA ARG A 13 8.16 3.15 -13.74
C ARG A 13 6.72 3.44 -13.35
N LEU A 14 6.07 4.40 -14.00
CA LEU A 14 4.67 4.72 -13.74
C LEU A 14 3.76 3.55 -14.17
N ALA A 15 4.06 2.91 -15.30
CA ALA A 15 3.39 1.71 -15.77
C ALA A 15 3.65 0.51 -14.86
N GLN A 16 4.85 0.35 -14.30
CA GLN A 16 5.14 -0.69 -13.30
C GLN A 16 4.34 -0.46 -12.01
N GLN A 17 4.10 0.80 -11.63
CA GLN A 17 3.28 1.18 -10.48
C GLN A 17 1.77 1.02 -10.76
N LEU A 18 1.32 1.23 -12.01
CA LEU A 18 -0.10 1.16 -12.41
C LEU A 18 -0.54 -0.21 -12.97
N MET A 19 0.38 -0.99 -13.55
CA MET A 19 0.13 -2.27 -14.24
C MET A 19 0.96 -3.44 -13.69
N GLY A 20 1.85 -3.21 -12.73
CA GLY A 20 2.49 -4.30 -11.98
C GLY A 20 1.50 -4.97 -11.00
N PRO A 21 1.80 -6.18 -10.49
CA PRO A 21 0.99 -6.90 -9.49
C PRO A 21 1.13 -6.26 -8.08
N GLY A 22 0.96 -4.94 -7.99
CA GLY A 22 1.72 -4.08 -7.10
C GLY A 22 0.98 -3.44 -5.94
N THR A 23 -0.30 -3.69 -5.72
CA THR A 23 -1.01 -3.18 -4.52
C THR A 23 -0.89 -4.12 -3.32
N TRP A 24 -0.58 -5.40 -3.54
CA TRP A 24 -0.39 -6.39 -2.48
C TRP A 24 1.08 -6.62 -2.08
N SER A 25 2.04 -6.38 -2.97
CA SER A 25 3.46 -6.73 -2.76
C SER A 25 4.32 -5.61 -2.15
N LYS A 26 3.77 -4.40 -2.04
CA LYS A 26 4.37 -3.27 -1.30
C LYS A 26 3.28 -2.55 -0.52
N PRO A 27 3.09 -2.85 0.78
CA PRO A 27 2.20 -2.04 1.59
C PRO A 27 2.75 -0.61 1.59
N SER A 28 2.01 0.29 0.96
CA SER A 28 2.19 1.72 1.17
C SER A 28 2.12 1.97 2.68
N ALA A 29 2.95 2.86 3.23
CA ALA A 29 2.75 3.31 4.60
C ALA A 29 1.36 3.97 4.65
N MET A 30 0.39 3.29 5.25
CA MET A 30 -0.97 3.78 5.43
C MET A 30 -1.03 4.52 6.76
N PRO A 31 -1.69 5.70 6.82
CA PRO A 31 -1.95 6.35 8.09
C PRO A 31 -2.77 5.41 8.97
N MET A 32 -2.36 5.28 10.24
CA MET A 32 -3.01 4.45 11.25
C MET A 32 -3.21 5.30 12.49
N ASP A 33 -4.46 5.37 12.95
CA ASP A 33 -4.80 6.00 14.21
C ASP A 33 -5.02 4.92 15.27
N ALA A 34 -4.41 5.09 16.44
CA ALA A 34 -4.59 4.21 17.58
C ALA A 34 -4.96 5.04 18.80
N TYR A 35 -6.10 4.73 19.41
CA TYR A 35 -6.59 5.44 20.58
C TYR A 35 -7.27 4.50 21.57
N ARG A 36 -7.43 4.99 22.80
CA ARG A 36 -8.12 4.27 23.88
C ARG A 36 -9.50 4.88 24.09
N GLU A 37 -10.52 4.03 24.09
CA GLU A 37 -11.90 4.40 24.38
C GLU A 37 -12.36 3.62 25.61
N GLY A 38 -12.32 4.26 26.78
CA GLY A 38 -12.63 3.59 28.06
C GLY A 38 -11.66 2.44 28.36
N ASP A 39 -12.14 1.20 28.23
CA ASP A 39 -11.38 -0.03 28.44
C ASP A 39 -10.99 -0.75 27.13
N GLU A 40 -11.32 -0.15 25.99
CA GLU A 40 -11.02 -0.70 24.66
C GLU A 40 -9.85 0.04 23.99
N TYR A 41 -9.02 -0.71 23.25
CA TYR A 41 -7.99 -0.16 22.38
C TYR A 41 -8.46 -0.29 20.93
N VAL A 42 -8.66 0.85 20.28
CA VAL A 42 -9.16 0.94 18.91
C VAL A 42 -8.02 1.32 17.99
N VAL A 43 -7.88 0.57 16.88
CA VAL A 43 -6.93 0.87 15.81
C VAL A 43 -7.71 1.00 14.51
N ALA A 44 -7.60 2.16 13.87
CA ALA A 44 -8.27 2.48 12.61
C ALA A 44 -7.24 2.50 11.47
N PHE A 45 -7.57 1.80 10.38
CA PHE A 45 -6.77 1.75 9.16
C PHE A 45 -7.62 2.24 7.98
N ASP A 46 -7.14 3.26 7.27
CA ASP A 46 -7.78 3.74 6.06
C ASP A 46 -7.30 2.93 4.84
N LEU A 47 -8.22 2.15 4.26
CA LEU A 47 -7.94 1.25 3.13
C LEU A 47 -8.71 1.66 1.86
N PRO A 48 -8.38 2.78 1.21
CA PRO A 48 -9.09 3.22 0.01
C PRO A 48 -8.82 2.27 -1.18
N GLY A 49 -9.89 1.74 -1.78
CA GLY A 49 -9.79 0.86 -2.94
C GLY A 49 -9.46 -0.60 -2.62
N VAL A 50 -9.44 -0.98 -1.33
CA VAL A 50 -9.34 -2.38 -0.89
C VAL A 50 -10.74 -2.96 -0.76
N THR A 51 -10.94 -4.15 -1.31
CA THR A 51 -12.20 -4.88 -1.20
C THR A 51 -12.25 -5.64 0.12
N ALA A 52 -13.44 -5.82 0.69
CA ALA A 52 -13.58 -6.42 2.02
C ALA A 52 -13.08 -7.88 2.10
N ASP A 53 -13.18 -8.62 1.00
CA ASP A 53 -12.68 -9.99 0.84
C ASP A 53 -11.15 -10.08 0.79
N ALA A 54 -10.45 -8.96 0.59
CA ALA A 54 -9.00 -8.87 0.59
C ALA A 54 -8.42 -8.49 1.97
N ILE A 55 -9.26 -8.26 2.98
CA ILE A 55 -8.84 -7.89 4.33
C ILE A 55 -8.70 -9.17 5.17
N ASP A 56 -7.49 -9.46 5.61
CA ASP A 56 -7.17 -10.55 6.54
C ASP A 56 -6.55 -9.98 7.82
N ILE A 57 -6.98 -10.48 8.98
CA ILE A 57 -6.58 -9.98 10.29
C ILE A 57 -6.17 -11.15 11.17
N ASP A 58 -4.86 -11.24 11.43
CA ASP A 58 -4.28 -12.22 12.35
C ASP A 58 -3.82 -11.55 13.65
N VAL A 59 -4.02 -12.25 14.77
CA VAL A 59 -3.50 -11.84 16.09
C VAL A 59 -2.53 -12.91 16.58
N GLU A 60 -1.25 -12.58 16.60
CA GLU A 60 -0.21 -13.41 17.22
C GLU A 60 -0.10 -13.11 18.72
N ARG A 61 0.15 -14.15 19.53
CA ARG A 61 0.27 -14.08 20.99
C ARG A 61 1.71 -14.06 21.45
#